data_AF-A0A536TP76-F1
#
_entry.id   AF-A0A536TP76-F1
#
_cell.length_a   1.000
_cell.length_b   1.000
_cell.length_c   1.000
_cell.angle_alpha   90.00
_cell.angle_beta   90.00
_cell.angle_gamma   90.00
#
_symmetry.space_group_name_H-M   'P 1'
#
loop_
_entity.id
_entity.type
_entity.pdbx_description
1 polymer ?
#
loop_
_entity_poly.entity_id
_entity_poly.type
_entity_poly.pdbx_seq_one_letter_code
_entity_poly.pdbx_strand_id
1 'polypeptide(L)' 'MKVATGTVIDGKVVVEGELPAEGTKVTVVLREDEETFELTPEQEEELLASIAEIERGDYITGDELLERLRRFG' A
#
# COMPACT_ATOMS: atom_id res chain seq x y z
N MET A 1 -7.35 10.55 -5.17
CA MET A 1 -7.36 9.71 -3.93
C MET A 1 -6.59 10.40 -2.78
N LYS A 2 -7.04 10.39 -1.52
CA LYS A 2 -6.26 10.87 -0.34
C LYS A 2 -5.82 9.66 0.51
N VAL A 3 -4.59 9.68 1.02
CA VAL A 3 -4.08 8.69 2.00
C VAL A 3 -3.83 9.39 3.32
N ALA A 4 -4.30 8.78 4.39
CA ALA A 4 -4.11 9.26 5.75
C ALA A 4 -3.61 8.11 6.62
N THR A 5 -2.68 8.44 7.52
CA THR A 5 -2.15 7.49 8.51
C THR A 5 -3.02 7.54 9.75
N GLY A 6 -3.31 6.37 10.31
CA GLY A 6 -4.08 6.25 11.54
C GLY A 6 -3.60 5.09 12.39
N THR A 7 -3.92 5.15 13.68
CA THR A 7 -3.59 4.12 14.66
C THR A 7 -4.86 3.43 15.13
N VAL A 8 -4.82 2.11 15.32
CA VAL A 8 -5.96 1.38 15.89
C VAL A 8 -5.98 1.56 17.41
N ILE A 9 -7.04 2.17 17.94
CA ILE A 9 -7.31 2.35 19.38
C ILE A 9 -8.71 1.81 19.67
N ASP A 10 -8.83 0.89 20.62
CA ASP A 10 -10.10 0.23 20.98
C ASP A 10 -10.86 -0.36 19.79
N GLY A 11 -10.12 -0.98 18.86
CA GLY A 11 -10.68 -1.59 17.64
C GLY A 11 -11.16 -0.58 16.59
N LYS A 12 -10.84 0.71 16.74
CA LYS A 12 -11.19 1.78 15.79
C LYS A 12 -9.93 2.37 15.17
N VAL A 13 -9.95 2.60 13.86
CA VAL A 13 -8.89 3.36 13.18
C VAL A 13 -9.06 4.83 13.51
N VAL A 14 -8.15 5.38 14.31
CA VAL A 14 -8.08 6.81 14.65
C VAL A 14 -7.11 7.46 13.67
N VAL A 15 -7.66 8.25 12.74
CA VAL A 15 -6.89 8.97 11.72
C VAL A 15 -6.48 10.33 12.27
N GLU A 16 -5.21 10.71 12.08
CA GLU A 16 -4.70 12.02 12.47
C GLU A 16 -4.91 13.06 11.36
N GLY A 17 -5.11 14.32 11.73
CA GLY A 17 -5.22 15.44 10.78
C GLY A 17 -6.65 15.70 10.27
N GLU A 18 -6.75 16.15 9.02
CA GLU A 18 -8.03 16.53 8.40
C GLU A 18 -8.90 15.28 8.16
N LEU A 19 -10.04 15.21 8.83
CA LEU A 19 -10.98 14.10 8.71
C LEU A 19 -11.77 14.19 7.39
N PRO A 20 -12.08 13.05 6.75
CA PRO A 20 -13.00 13.04 5.62
C PRO A 20 -14.36 13.63 6.01
N ALA A 21 -15.03 14.25 5.04
CA ALA A 21 -16.38 14.76 5.24
C ALA A 21 -17.34 13.62 5.61
N GLU A 22 -18.38 13.95 6.37
CA GLU A 22 -19.45 13.00 6.69
C GLU A 22 -20.02 12.35 5.43
N GLY A 23 -20.29 11.04 5.48
CA GLY A 23 -20.78 10.26 4.35
C GLY A 23 -19.70 9.82 3.35
N THR A 24 -18.43 10.16 3.55
CA THR A 24 -17.33 9.69 2.69
C THR A 24 -17.13 8.18 2.83
N LYS A 25 -17.17 7.45 1.71
CA LYS A 25 -16.81 6.03 1.68
C LYS A 25 -15.28 5.89 1.76
N VAL A 26 -14.80 5.19 2.78
CA VAL A 26 -13.38 4.91 2.99
C VAL A 26 -13.08 3.43 2.74
N THR A 27 -11.90 3.16 2.19
CA THR A 27 -11.35 1.80 2.07
C THR A 27 -10.16 1.70 3.01
N VAL A 28 -10.17 0.69 3.89
CA VAL A 28 -9.04 0.38 4.78
C VAL A 28 -8.29 -0.80 4.19
N VAL A 29 -7.00 -0.62 3.94
CA VAL A 29 -6.11 -1.70 3.48
C VAL A 29 -5.30 -2.16 4.69
N LEU A 30 -5.48 -3.41 5.07
CA LEU A 30 -4.70 -4.05 6.13
C LEU A 30 -3.66 -4.95 5.48
N ARG A 31 -2.44 -4.93 6.01
CA ARG A 31 -1.44 -5.92 5.64
C ARG A 31 -1.84 -7.23 6.32
N GLU A 32 -2.13 -8.26 5.54
CA GLU A 32 -2.23 -9.61 6.07
C GLU A 32 -0.81 -10.06 6.50
N ASP A 33 -0.75 -10.93 7.51
CA ASP A 33 0.51 -11.46 8.04
C ASP A 33 1.32 -12.16 6.92
N GLU A 34 2.57 -12.52 7.20
CA GLU A 34 3.45 -13.26 6.29
C GLU A 34 2.91 -14.67 6.00
N GLU A 35 1.83 -14.74 5.24
CA GLU A 35 1.24 -15.97 4.77
C GLU A 35 2.02 -16.45 3.54
N THR A 36 2.42 -17.72 3.57
CA THR A 36 3.06 -18.35 2.42
C THR A 36 2.06 -18.49 1.29
N PHE A 37 2.41 -18.00 0.09
CA PHE A 37 1.61 -18.13 -1.12
C PHE A 37 2.28 -19.12 -2.08
N GLU A 38 1.48 -19.78 -2.92
CA GLU A 38 2.00 -20.64 -4.00
C GLU A 38 2.12 -19.85 -5.30
N LEU A 39 3.19 -20.12 -6.05
CA LEU A 39 3.48 -19.52 -7.35
C LEU A 39 3.57 -20.60 -8.42
N THR A 40 3.13 -20.27 -9.64
CA THR A 40 3.58 -21.02 -10.82
C THR A 40 5.05 -20.71 -11.12
N PRO A 41 5.77 -21.56 -11.86
CA PRO A 41 7.15 -21.29 -12.23
C PRO A 41 7.34 -19.94 -12.93
N GLU A 42 6.38 -19.52 -13.78
CA GLU A 42 6.42 -18.23 -14.47
C GLU A 42 6.26 -17.06 -13.50
N GLN A 43 5.38 -17.19 -12.50
CA GLN A 43 5.20 -16.15 -11.47
C GLN A 43 6.41 -16.06 -10.54
N GLU A 44 7.07 -17.18 -10.24
CA GLU A 44 8.32 -17.20 -9.48
C GLU A 44 9.44 -16.47 -10.24
N GLU A 45 9.57 -16.70 -11.55
CA GLU A 45 10.53 -15.98 -12.39
C GLU A 45 10.25 -14.47 -12.41
N GLU A 46 8.98 -14.06 -12.55
CA GLU A 46 8.56 -12.66 -12.50
C GLU A 46 8.85 -12.00 -11.14
N LEU A 47 8.60 -12.72 -10.04
CA LEU A 47 8.88 -12.22 -8.70
C LEU A 47 10.38 -12.04 -8.48
N LEU A 48 11.20 -13.02 -8.88
CA LEU A 48 12.67 -12.94 -8.76
C LEU A 48 13.24 -11.78 -9.58
N ALA A 49 12.70 -11.53 -10.78
CA ALA A 49 13.07 -10.38 -11.58
C ALA A 49 12.74 -9.06 -10.85
N SER A 50 11.53 -8.96 -10.27
CA SER A 50 11.09 -7.79 -9.52
C SER A 50 11.96 -7.54 -8.27
N ILE A 51 12.37 -8.60 -7.56
CA ILE A 51 13.31 -8.49 -6.43
C ILE A 51 14.65 -7.94 -6.90
N ALA A 52 15.18 -8.46 -8.02
CA ALA A 52 16.44 -7.99 -8.57
C ALA A 52 16.38 -6.51 -8.98
N GLU A 53 15.23 -6.02 -9.48
CA GLU A 53 14.97 -4.60 -9.75
C GLU A 53 15.05 -3.74 -8.47
N ILE A 54 14.45 -4.19 -7.38
CA ILE A 54 14.51 -3.49 -6.10
C ILE A 54 15.96 -3.41 -5.58
N GLU A 55 16.71 -4.52 -5.65
CA GLU A 55 18.10 -4.59 -5.17
C GLU A 55 19.05 -3.64 -5.90
N ARG A 56 18.83 -3.44 -7.21
CA ARG A 56 19.61 -2.50 -8.04
C ARG A 56 19.10 -1.06 -8.00
N GLY A 57 18.07 -0.78 -7.21
CA GLY A 57 17.54 0.57 -6.99
C GLY A 57 16.48 1.01 -8.01
N ASP A 58 15.97 0.09 -8.82
CA ASP A 58 14.92 0.35 -9.80
C ASP A 58 13.54 0.23 -9.13
N TYR A 59 13.25 1.14 -8.21
CA TYR A 59 11.95 1.22 -7.54
C TYR A 59 11.54 2.67 -7.31
N ILE A 60 10.27 2.85 -6.92
CA ILE A 60 9.80 4.10 -6.31
C ILE A 60 9.38 3.83 -4.87
N THR A 61 9.54 4.83 -4.02
CA THR A 61 9.07 4.77 -2.64
C THR A 61 7.53 4.77 -2.58
N GLY A 62 6.99 4.31 -1.46
CA GLY A 62 5.55 4.38 -1.21
C GLY A 62 5.02 5.82 -1.30
N ASP A 63 5.76 6.79 -0.74
CA ASP A 63 5.38 8.20 -0.80
C ASP A 63 5.34 8.73 -2.24
N GLU A 64 6.35 8.41 -3.06
CA GLU A 64 6.37 8.78 -4.48
C GLU A 64 5.21 8.15 -5.27
N LEU A 65 4.85 6.90 -4.98
CA LEU A 65 3.68 6.26 -5.56
C LEU A 65 2.39 7.03 -5.20
N LEU A 66 2.23 7.39 -3.93
CA LEU A 66 1.05 8.12 -3.46
C LEU A 66 0.95 9.52 -4.06
N GLU A 67 2.08 10.22 -4.22
CA GLU A 67 2.14 11.50 -4.91
C GLU A 67 1.72 11.37 -6.38
N ARG A 68 2.21 10.36 -7.10
CA ARG A 68 1.81 10.10 -8.49
C ARG A 68 0.31 9.82 -8.61
N LEU A 69 -0.24 8.99 -7.73
CA LEU A 69 -1.68 8.69 -7.71
C LEU A 69 -2.53 9.95 -7.45
N ARG A 70 -2.06 10.88 -6.60
CA ARG A 70 -2.73 12.18 -6.40
C ARG A 70 -2.70 13.07 -7.63
N ARG A 71 -1.64 12.99 -8.44
CA ARG A 71 -1.47 13.81 -9.65
C ARG A 71 -2.31 13.34 -10.83
N PHE A 72 -2.56 12.03 -10.94
CA PHE A 72 -3.19 11.42 -12.12
C PHE A 72 -4.54 10.73 -11.86
N GLY A 73 -5.00 10.63 -10.60
CA GLY A 73 -6.29 10.04 -10.22
C GLY A 73 -7.16 10.93 -9.35
#